data_AF-A0AAU2SIP6-F1
#
_entry.id   AF-A0AAU2SIP6-F1
#
_cell.length_a   1.000
_cell.length_b   1.000
_cell.length_c   1.000
_cell.angle_alpha   90.00
_cell.angle_beta   90.00
_cell.angle_gamma   90.00
#
_symmetry.space_group_name_H-M   'P 1'
#
loop_
_entity.id
_entity.type
_entity.pdbx_description
1 polymer ?
#
loop_
_entity_poly.entity_id
_entity_poly.type
_entity_poly.pdbx_seq_one_letter_code
_entity_poly.pdbx_strand_id
1 'polypeptide(L)'
;MRHANTDPELMDLVRRFVTPGRRYMRLGGSSLQLSGPERDLFVRELVQAAGEITPAGLGILLEGGWRECRTASWLIAVAGRTEFRSRIGELLLASGGPYGGAYCITLATIGTSADADLVCRYLDRYLPQPELAYDRTFALSTLLHLDAVLGTERASPYLAAGGLWQQWTDATPNTVWHPQEYRQVVDQLCSFASECAELFTRTQTRH
;
A
#
# COMPACT_ATOMS: atom_id res chain seq x y z
N MET A 1 10.15 -10.53 -13.22
CA MET A 1 9.14 -9.50 -13.50
C MET A 1 8.52 -9.83 -14.83
N ARG A 2 7.19 -9.95 -14.89
CA ARG A 2 6.43 -10.16 -16.13
C ARG A 2 6.24 -8.83 -16.85
N HIS A 3 6.18 -8.88 -18.18
CA HIS A 3 5.98 -7.69 -19.00
C HIS A 3 4.74 -7.85 -19.88
N ALA A 4 3.85 -6.87 -19.84
CA ALA A 4 2.57 -6.93 -20.56
C ALA A 4 2.71 -6.97 -22.08
N ASN A 5 3.88 -6.61 -22.64
CA ASN A 5 4.15 -6.71 -24.07
C ASN A 5 4.51 -8.15 -24.52
N THR A 6 4.85 -9.04 -23.58
CA THR A 6 5.24 -10.43 -23.86
C THR A 6 4.36 -11.47 -23.19
N ASP A 7 3.51 -11.07 -22.24
CA ASP A 7 2.54 -11.92 -21.54
C ASP A 7 1.10 -11.48 -21.89
N PRO A 8 0.38 -12.23 -22.74
CA PRO A 8 -1.00 -11.90 -23.14
C PRO A 8 -2.00 -11.91 -21.98
N GLU A 9 -1.79 -12.75 -20.97
CA GLU A 9 -2.66 -12.84 -19.80
C GLU A 9 -2.49 -11.60 -18.93
N LEU A 10 -1.25 -11.19 -18.68
CA LEU A 10 -0.96 -9.92 -18.02
C LEU A 10 -1.52 -8.73 -18.81
N MET A 11 -1.43 -8.76 -20.15
CA MET A 11 -1.97 -7.68 -20.99
C MET A 11 -3.49 -7.53 -20.84
N ASP A 12 -4.24 -8.64 -20.79
CA ASP A 12 -5.70 -8.60 -20.57
C ASP A 12 -6.01 -8.00 -19.19
N LEU A 13 -5.33 -8.48 -18.15
CA LEU A 13 -5.50 -7.97 -16.78
C LEU A 13 -5.16 -6.48 -16.68
N VAL A 14 -4.10 -6.01 -17.36
CA VAL A 14 -3.75 -4.59 -17.42
C VAL A 14 -4.87 -3.76 -18.02
N ARG A 15 -5.43 -4.20 -19.16
CA ARG A 15 -6.52 -3.50 -19.84
C ARG A 15 -7.78 -3.40 -18.99
N ARG A 16 -8.10 -4.45 -18.23
CA ARG A 16 -9.32 -4.55 -17.43
C ARG A 16 -9.21 -3.95 -16.03
N PHE A 17 -8.05 -4.07 -15.40
CA PHE A 17 -7.89 -3.75 -13.99
C PHE A 17 -6.93 -2.60 -13.71
N VAL A 18 -5.96 -2.31 -14.58
CA VAL A 18 -4.89 -1.32 -14.30
C VAL A 18 -5.14 0.01 -14.99
N THR A 19 -5.45 -0.01 -16.29
CA THR A 19 -5.56 1.20 -17.12
C THR A 19 -6.92 1.90 -17.20
N PRO A 20 -8.09 1.27 -16.94
CA PRO A 20 -9.37 1.96 -17.06
C PRO A 20 -9.41 3.26 -16.26
N GLY A 21 -9.87 4.34 -16.88
CA GLY A 21 -9.94 5.66 -16.23
C GLY A 21 -8.60 6.16 -15.65
N ARG A 22 -7.46 5.63 -16.15
CA ARG A 22 -6.13 5.86 -15.57
C ARG A 22 -6.03 5.45 -14.09
N ARG A 23 -6.76 4.41 -13.67
CA ARG A 23 -6.89 3.94 -12.27
C ARG A 23 -5.56 3.91 -11.52
N TYR A 24 -4.51 3.30 -12.08
CA TYR A 24 -3.20 3.23 -11.41
C TYR A 24 -2.60 4.59 -11.01
N MET A 25 -2.93 5.68 -11.72
CA MET A 25 -2.47 7.04 -11.39
C MET A 25 -3.32 7.70 -10.31
N ARG A 26 -4.55 7.25 -10.12
CA ARG A 26 -5.47 7.75 -9.09
C ARG A 26 -5.32 7.02 -7.75
N LEU A 27 -4.52 5.95 -7.69
CA LEU A 27 -4.24 5.20 -6.47
C LEU A 27 -3.02 5.76 -5.71
N GLY A 28 -3.16 5.99 -4.40
CA GLY A 28 -2.19 6.70 -3.57
C GLY A 28 -2.60 8.16 -3.34
N GLY A 29 -1.65 9.07 -3.12
CA GLY A 29 -1.98 10.47 -2.77
C GLY A 29 -2.96 11.18 -3.71
N SER A 30 -3.00 10.82 -4.99
CA SER A 30 -3.97 11.36 -5.95
C SER A 30 -5.44 11.01 -5.64
N SER A 31 -5.72 9.92 -4.92
CA SER A 31 -7.09 9.60 -4.50
C SER A 31 -7.66 10.63 -3.53
N LEU A 32 -6.78 11.27 -2.74
CA LEU A 32 -7.15 12.29 -1.76
C LEU A 32 -7.58 13.62 -2.40
N GLN A 33 -7.27 13.81 -3.68
CA GLN A 33 -7.66 15.00 -4.45
C GLN A 33 -9.01 14.83 -5.16
N LEU A 34 -9.54 13.60 -5.21
CA LEU A 34 -10.83 13.33 -5.83
C LEU A 34 -11.96 13.87 -4.95
N SER A 35 -12.96 14.49 -5.57
CA SER A 35 -14.13 15.02 -4.85
C SER A 35 -15.43 14.86 -5.65
N GLY A 36 -16.55 14.92 -4.94
CA GLY A 36 -17.88 14.90 -5.54
C GLY A 36 -18.13 13.70 -6.47
N PRO A 37 -18.82 13.91 -7.60
CA PRO A 37 -19.21 12.82 -8.50
C PRO A 37 -18.04 12.01 -9.08
N GLU A 38 -16.87 12.63 -9.27
CA GLU A 38 -15.67 11.93 -9.78
C GLU A 38 -15.17 10.89 -8.77
N ARG A 39 -15.12 11.28 -7.49
CA ARG A 39 -14.74 10.39 -6.41
C ARG A 39 -15.71 9.22 -6.29
N ASP A 40 -17.01 9.51 -6.30
CA ASP A 40 -18.04 8.48 -6.15
C ASP A 40 -17.98 7.45 -7.29
N LEU A 41 -17.74 7.92 -8.53
CA LEU A 41 -17.55 7.03 -9.67
C LEU A 41 -16.29 6.17 -9.49
N PHE A 42 -15.16 6.78 -9.13
CA PHE A 42 -13.91 6.07 -8.93
C PHE A 42 -14.01 4.99 -7.85
N VAL A 43 -14.63 5.30 -6.71
CA VAL A 43 -14.86 4.35 -5.61
C VAL A 43 -15.72 3.18 -6.08
N ARG A 44 -16.82 3.43 -6.79
CA ARG A 44 -17.67 2.34 -7.32
C ARG A 44 -16.91 1.45 -8.30
N GLU A 45 -16.16 2.03 -9.24
CA GLU A 45 -15.37 1.28 -10.22
C GLU A 45 -14.25 0.47 -9.56
N LEU A 46 -13.61 1.00 -8.50
CA LEU A 46 -12.58 0.30 -7.76
C LEU A 46 -13.16 -0.89 -6.99
N VAL A 47 -14.29 -0.69 -6.31
CA VAL A 47 -15.01 -1.74 -5.57
C VAL A 47 -15.49 -2.85 -6.52
N GLN A 48 -16.06 -2.48 -7.66
CA GLN A 48 -16.47 -3.45 -8.68
C GLN A 48 -15.28 -4.27 -9.17
N ALA A 49 -14.17 -3.60 -9.54
CA ALA A 49 -12.95 -4.28 -9.97
C ALA A 49 -12.38 -5.23 -8.91
N ALA A 50 -12.48 -4.87 -7.62
CA ALA A 50 -12.00 -5.69 -6.51
C ALA A 50 -12.83 -6.98 -6.34
N GLY A 51 -14.12 -6.94 -6.69
CA GLY A 51 -15.00 -8.10 -6.71
C GLY A 51 -14.82 -8.98 -7.94
N GLU A 52 -14.55 -8.40 -9.10
CA GLU A 52 -14.42 -9.13 -10.36
C GLU A 52 -13.08 -9.86 -10.51
N ILE A 53 -12.00 -9.31 -9.95
CA ILE A 53 -10.67 -9.90 -10.11
C ILE A 53 -10.52 -11.19 -9.30
N THR A 54 -9.94 -12.22 -9.94
CA THR A 54 -9.68 -13.51 -9.29
C THR A 54 -8.37 -13.49 -8.50
N PRO A 55 -8.18 -14.40 -7.52
CA PRO A 55 -6.90 -14.55 -6.83
C PRO A 55 -5.73 -14.83 -7.79
N ALA A 56 -5.93 -15.66 -8.82
CA ALA A 56 -4.91 -15.91 -9.83
C ALA A 56 -4.52 -14.63 -10.58
N GLY A 57 -5.51 -13.82 -10.98
CA GLY A 57 -5.27 -12.53 -11.64
C GLY A 57 -4.50 -11.53 -10.76
N LEU A 58 -4.80 -11.50 -9.45
CA LEU A 58 -4.03 -10.70 -8.49
C LEU A 58 -2.58 -11.16 -8.40
N GLY A 59 -2.34 -12.48 -8.36
CA GLY A 59 -1.00 -13.06 -8.39
C GLY A 59 -0.19 -12.60 -9.62
N ILE A 60 -0.81 -12.65 -10.80
CA ILE A 60 -0.17 -12.22 -12.05
C ILE A 60 0.15 -10.72 -12.04
N LEU A 61 -0.77 -9.88 -11.57
CA LEU A 61 -0.52 -8.43 -11.46
C LEU A 61 0.61 -8.12 -10.48
N LEU A 62 0.73 -8.85 -9.37
CA LEU A 62 1.81 -8.70 -8.39
C LEU A 62 3.18 -9.15 -8.92
N GLU A 63 3.23 -9.88 -10.03
CA GLU A 63 4.47 -10.25 -10.75
C GLU A 63 4.84 -9.24 -11.85
N GLY A 64 3.98 -8.27 -12.12
CA GLY A 64 4.13 -7.24 -13.15
C GLY A 64 5.04 -6.08 -12.73
N GLY A 65 4.83 -4.93 -13.38
CA GLY A 65 5.53 -3.69 -13.06
C GLY A 65 4.87 -2.92 -11.91
N TRP A 66 5.39 -1.73 -11.62
CA TRP A 66 4.93 -0.93 -10.49
C TRP A 66 3.44 -0.52 -10.57
N ARG A 67 2.88 -0.39 -11.78
CA ARG A 67 1.48 0.02 -11.98
C ARG A 67 0.54 -1.13 -11.64
N GLU A 68 0.94 -2.32 -12.07
CA GLU A 68 0.26 -3.59 -11.87
C GLU A 68 0.27 -3.94 -10.38
N CYS A 69 1.45 -3.91 -9.74
CA CYS A 69 1.60 -4.14 -8.31
C CYS A 69 0.81 -3.14 -7.45
N ARG A 70 0.88 -1.84 -7.78
CA ARG A 70 0.09 -0.80 -7.08
C ARG A 70 -1.40 -1.11 -7.17
N THR A 71 -1.89 -1.41 -8.37
CA THR A 71 -3.31 -1.72 -8.58
C THR A 71 -3.73 -2.95 -7.80
N ALA A 72 -2.99 -4.05 -7.91
CA ALA A 72 -3.30 -5.30 -7.20
C ALA A 72 -3.36 -5.09 -5.68
N SER A 73 -2.41 -4.33 -5.12
CA SER A 73 -2.37 -3.99 -3.69
C SER A 73 -3.66 -3.32 -3.22
N TRP A 74 -4.12 -2.31 -3.96
CA TRP A 74 -5.37 -1.62 -3.63
C TRP A 74 -6.61 -2.52 -3.79
N LEU A 75 -6.66 -3.37 -4.81
CA LEU A 75 -7.77 -4.33 -4.97
C LEU A 75 -7.80 -5.37 -3.83
N ILE A 76 -6.63 -5.81 -3.36
CA ILE A 76 -6.49 -6.69 -2.18
C ILE A 76 -6.99 -5.99 -0.92
N ALA A 77 -6.59 -4.74 -0.71
CA ALA A 77 -7.00 -3.94 0.45
C ALA A 77 -8.53 -3.75 0.47
N VAL A 78 -9.12 -3.36 -0.66
CA VAL A 78 -10.57 -3.11 -0.79
C VAL A 78 -11.38 -4.40 -0.61
N ALA A 79 -10.93 -5.52 -1.16
CA ALA A 79 -11.63 -6.79 -1.02
C ALA A 79 -11.30 -7.57 0.28
N GLY A 80 -10.42 -7.05 1.14
CA GLY A 80 -10.03 -7.71 2.39
C GLY A 80 -9.32 -9.07 2.20
N ARG A 81 -8.56 -9.25 1.12
CA ARG A 81 -7.96 -10.54 0.71
C ARG A 81 -6.69 -10.88 1.50
N THR A 82 -6.88 -11.31 2.75
CA THR A 82 -5.79 -11.59 3.70
C THR A 82 -4.86 -12.74 3.28
N GLU A 83 -5.26 -13.59 2.34
CA GLU A 83 -4.43 -14.65 1.77
C GLU A 83 -3.18 -14.12 1.06
N PHE A 84 -3.19 -12.86 0.62
CA PHE A 84 -2.03 -12.20 -0.01
C PHE A 84 -1.07 -11.54 1.00
N ARG A 85 -1.36 -11.53 2.30
CA ARG A 85 -0.55 -10.84 3.32
C ARG A 85 0.93 -11.19 3.22
N SER A 86 1.27 -12.48 3.24
CA SER A 86 2.66 -12.93 3.17
C SER A 86 3.35 -12.46 1.90
N ARG A 87 2.64 -12.52 0.76
CA ARG A 87 3.15 -12.08 -0.53
C ARG A 87 3.41 -10.58 -0.59
N ILE A 88 2.49 -9.76 -0.06
CA ILE A 88 2.66 -8.31 0.06
C ILE A 88 3.87 -8.00 0.95
N GLY A 89 4.03 -8.74 2.03
CA GLY A 89 5.18 -8.67 2.92
C GLY A 89 6.53 -8.95 2.23
N GLU A 90 6.60 -10.03 1.46
CA GLU A 90 7.79 -10.37 0.66
C GLU A 90 8.12 -9.29 -0.37
N LEU A 91 7.10 -8.77 -1.06
CA LEU A 91 7.28 -7.74 -2.08
C LEU A 91 7.73 -6.40 -1.47
N LEU A 92 7.20 -6.05 -0.29
CA LEU A 92 7.68 -4.90 0.48
C LEU A 92 9.15 -5.08 0.86
N LEU A 93 9.51 -6.23 1.43
CA LEU A 93 10.89 -6.52 1.84
C LEU A 93 11.87 -6.63 0.66
N ALA A 94 11.40 -7.04 -0.52
CA ALA A 94 12.21 -7.05 -1.73
C ALA A 94 12.54 -5.64 -2.25
N SER A 95 11.84 -4.60 -1.78
CA SER A 95 12.08 -3.17 -2.10
C SER A 95 12.27 -2.89 -3.59
N GLY A 96 11.42 -3.49 -4.43
CA GLY A 96 11.56 -3.49 -5.89
C GLY A 96 11.22 -2.19 -6.63
N GLY A 97 11.05 -1.04 -5.95
CA GLY A 97 10.77 0.26 -6.57
C GLY A 97 9.84 1.18 -5.76
N PRO A 98 9.39 2.32 -6.34
CA PRO A 98 8.68 3.42 -5.65
C PRO A 98 7.19 3.13 -5.38
N TYR A 99 6.89 1.93 -4.92
CA TYR A 99 5.52 1.43 -4.69
C TYR A 99 5.36 0.70 -3.36
N GLY A 100 6.35 0.76 -2.47
CA GLY A 100 6.26 0.24 -1.10
C GLY A 100 5.10 0.87 -0.33
N GLY A 101 4.75 2.12 -0.65
CA GLY A 101 3.56 2.78 -0.09
C GLY A 101 2.25 2.02 -0.34
N ALA A 102 2.05 1.38 -1.50
CA ALA A 102 0.82 0.62 -1.76
C ALA A 102 0.73 -0.66 -0.92
N TYR A 103 1.86 -1.34 -0.71
CA TYR A 103 1.96 -2.48 0.19
C TYR A 103 1.71 -2.07 1.64
N CYS A 104 2.30 -0.94 2.06
CA CYS A 104 2.08 -0.38 3.39
C CYS A 104 0.60 -0.07 3.66
N ILE A 105 -0.10 0.58 2.71
CA ILE A 105 -1.54 0.83 2.83
C ILE A 105 -2.34 -0.47 2.89
N THR A 106 -1.96 -1.49 2.12
CA THR A 106 -2.65 -2.80 2.15
C THR A 106 -2.51 -3.45 3.52
N LEU A 107 -1.30 -3.49 4.07
CA LEU A 107 -1.01 -4.03 5.41
C LEU A 107 -1.72 -3.23 6.51
N ALA A 108 -1.71 -1.89 6.42
CA ALA A 108 -2.42 -1.03 7.36
C ALA A 108 -3.95 -1.19 7.32
N THR A 109 -4.51 -1.40 6.12
CA THR A 109 -5.96 -1.63 5.95
C THR A 109 -6.38 -2.98 6.55
N ILE A 110 -5.55 -4.01 6.46
CA ILE A 110 -5.80 -5.30 7.13
C ILE A 110 -5.61 -5.16 8.65
N GLY A 111 -4.57 -4.45 9.08
CA GLY A 111 -4.49 -3.87 10.42
C GLY A 111 -4.27 -4.87 11.56
N THR A 112 -3.56 -5.98 11.34
CA THR A 112 -3.24 -6.95 12.41
C THR A 112 -1.81 -6.81 12.93
N SER A 113 -1.52 -7.41 14.09
CA SER A 113 -0.16 -7.52 14.62
C SER A 113 0.84 -8.12 13.61
N ALA A 114 0.40 -9.09 12.80
CA ALA A 114 1.25 -9.71 11.78
C ALA A 114 1.59 -8.76 10.62
N ASP A 115 0.71 -7.81 10.33
CA ASP A 115 0.94 -6.76 9.33
C ASP A 115 1.97 -5.74 9.86
N ALA A 116 1.89 -5.40 11.15
CA ALA A 116 2.91 -4.57 11.80
C ALA A 116 4.28 -5.26 11.84
N ASP A 117 4.35 -6.57 12.10
CA ASP A 117 5.60 -7.34 12.05
C ASP A 117 6.27 -7.29 10.65
N LEU A 118 5.47 -7.24 9.59
CA LEU A 118 5.98 -7.09 8.22
C LEU A 118 6.59 -5.72 7.97
N VAL A 119 5.95 -4.66 8.46
CA VAL A 119 6.47 -3.29 8.37
C VAL A 119 7.74 -3.13 9.21
N CYS A 120 7.79 -3.68 10.43
CA CYS A 120 8.99 -3.71 11.26
C CYS A 120 10.17 -4.38 10.53
N ARG A 121 9.96 -5.57 9.93
CA ARG A 121 11.02 -6.26 9.17
C ARG A 121 11.58 -5.42 8.02
N TYR A 122 10.71 -4.67 7.32
CA TYR A 122 11.17 -3.73 6.31
C TYR A 122 12.02 -2.61 6.92
N LEU A 123 11.56 -1.99 8.00
CA LEU A 123 12.26 -0.89 8.67
C LEU A 123 13.62 -1.34 9.24
N ASP A 124 13.68 -2.49 9.90
CA ASP A 124 14.92 -3.08 10.42
C ASP A 124 15.95 -3.31 9.32
N ARG A 125 15.49 -3.76 8.14
CA ARG A 125 16.36 -4.00 6.99
C ARG A 125 16.84 -2.69 6.40
N TYR A 126 15.94 -1.72 6.19
CA TYR A 126 16.21 -0.59 5.30
C TYR A 126 16.61 0.70 6.01
N LEU A 127 16.19 0.99 7.25
CA LEU A 127 16.63 2.19 7.96
C LEU A 127 18.17 2.28 8.10
N PRO A 128 18.91 1.19 8.38
CA PRO A 128 20.38 1.25 8.49
C PRO A 128 21.13 1.52 7.17
N GLN A 129 20.46 1.60 6.02
CA GLN A 129 21.10 1.66 4.69
C GLN A 129 20.88 3.03 3.99
N PRO A 130 21.56 4.11 4.38
CA PRO A 130 21.24 5.48 3.96
C PRO A 130 21.17 5.71 2.45
N GLU A 131 21.93 4.93 1.67
CA GLU A 131 22.05 5.03 0.20
C GLU A 131 20.77 4.63 -0.58
N LEU A 132 19.83 3.90 0.03
CA LEU A 132 18.62 3.39 -0.67
C LEU A 132 17.39 4.25 -0.37
N ALA A 133 17.13 5.33 -1.12
CA ALA A 133 16.22 6.41 -0.69
C ALA A 133 14.69 6.11 -0.59
N TYR A 134 14.19 4.88 -0.82
CA TYR A 134 12.74 4.70 -1.04
C TYR A 134 11.91 4.33 0.20
N ASP A 135 10.74 4.97 0.31
CA ASP A 135 9.57 4.64 1.14
C ASP A 135 9.75 4.46 2.66
N ARG A 136 10.91 4.77 3.26
CA ARG A 136 11.14 4.65 4.72
C ARG A 136 10.22 5.52 5.56
N THR A 137 10.09 6.80 5.22
CA THR A 137 9.17 7.71 5.90
C THR A 137 7.76 7.17 5.84
N PHE A 138 7.34 6.66 4.68
CA PHE A 138 6.01 6.07 4.50
C PHE A 138 5.82 4.83 5.36
N ALA A 139 6.78 3.90 5.37
CA ALA A 139 6.73 2.68 6.16
C ALA A 139 6.69 2.97 7.67
N LEU A 140 7.51 3.92 8.16
CA LEU A 140 7.50 4.29 9.57
C LEU A 140 6.20 5.03 9.96
N SER A 141 5.68 5.88 9.06
CA SER A 141 4.35 6.51 9.23
C SER A 141 3.23 5.47 9.25
N THR A 142 3.38 4.38 8.50
CA THR A 142 2.46 3.24 8.48
C THR A 142 2.52 2.46 9.79
N LEU A 143 3.71 2.26 10.35
CA LEU A 143 3.85 1.63 11.66
C LEU A 143 3.21 2.49 12.77
N LEU A 144 3.36 3.81 12.71
CA LEU A 144 2.68 4.74 13.64
C LEU A 144 1.16 4.70 13.52
N HIS A 145 0.62 4.55 12.30
CA HIS A 145 -0.81 4.32 12.10
C HIS A 145 -1.25 3.01 12.75
N LEU A 146 -0.53 1.91 12.47
CA LEU A 146 -0.81 0.59 13.04
C LEU A 146 -0.73 0.58 14.57
N ASP A 147 0.25 1.25 15.16
CA ASP A 147 0.39 1.42 16.60
C ASP A 147 -0.84 2.09 17.23
N ALA A 148 -1.35 3.14 16.59
CA ALA A 148 -2.56 3.82 17.07
C ALA A 148 -3.82 2.94 16.95
N VAL A 149 -3.94 2.16 15.87
CA VAL A 149 -5.08 1.24 15.67
C VAL A 149 -5.01 0.05 16.64
N LEU A 150 -3.82 -0.49 16.89
CA LEU A 150 -3.60 -1.69 17.69
C LEU A 150 -3.37 -1.40 19.19
N GLY A 151 -3.18 -0.13 19.57
CA GLY A 151 -2.80 0.24 20.92
C GLY A 151 -1.40 -0.25 21.30
N THR A 152 -0.45 -0.20 20.35
CA THR A 152 0.95 -0.65 20.54
C THR A 152 1.93 0.51 20.37
N GLU A 153 3.20 0.26 20.68
CA GLU A 153 4.29 1.24 20.60
C GLU A 153 5.50 0.67 19.83
N ARG A 154 5.24 -0.06 18.75
CA ARG A 154 6.26 -0.72 17.92
C ARG A 154 7.17 0.27 17.20
N ALA A 155 6.69 1.49 16.93
CA ALA A 155 7.46 2.57 16.32
C ALA A 155 8.47 3.20 17.28
N SER A 156 8.24 3.10 18.60
CA SER A 156 9.03 3.81 19.63
C SER A 156 10.54 3.52 19.57
N PRO A 157 11.03 2.27 19.39
CA PRO A 157 12.46 2.01 19.28
C PRO A 157 13.12 2.67 18.07
N TYR A 158 12.39 2.84 16.96
CA TYR A 158 12.92 3.49 15.76
C TYR A 158 13.07 5.01 15.95
N LEU A 159 12.13 5.61 16.69
CA LEU A 159 12.02 7.06 16.92
C LEU A 159 12.74 7.56 18.18
N ALA A 160 13.24 6.66 19.03
CA ALA A 160 14.01 7.01 20.20
C ALA A 160 15.23 7.88 19.83
N ALA A 161 15.71 8.69 20.79
CA ALA A 161 16.93 9.46 20.61
C ALA A 161 18.11 8.54 20.26
N GLY A 162 18.83 8.85 19.18
CA GLY A 162 19.87 8.00 18.62
C GLY A 162 19.37 6.71 17.95
N GLY A 163 18.07 6.55 17.77
CA GLY A 163 17.45 5.40 17.10
C GLY A 163 17.66 5.38 15.60
N LEU A 164 17.21 4.30 14.94
CA LEU A 164 17.45 4.07 13.51
C LEU A 164 16.88 5.16 12.61
N TRP A 165 15.79 5.83 13.01
CA TRP A 165 15.26 6.97 12.28
C TRP A 165 16.24 8.14 12.27
N GLN A 166 16.72 8.56 13.45
CA GLN A 166 17.66 9.68 13.57
C GLN A 166 18.98 9.38 12.86
N GLN A 167 19.54 8.19 13.05
CA GLN A 167 20.77 7.76 12.36
C GLN A 167 20.62 7.84 10.84
N TRP A 168 19.46 7.45 10.32
CA TRP A 168 19.16 7.54 8.90
C TRP A 168 19.03 8.99 8.42
N THR A 169 18.31 9.84 9.15
CA THR A 169 18.14 11.25 8.80
C THR A 169 19.44 12.05 8.85
N ASP A 170 20.32 11.73 9.79
CA ASP A 170 21.63 12.37 9.92
C ASP A 170 22.59 11.97 8.78
N ALA A 171 22.40 10.78 8.21
CA ALA A 171 23.22 10.25 7.13
C ALA A 171 22.69 10.56 5.72
N THR A 172 21.44 11.00 5.57
CA THR A 172 20.85 11.29 4.26
C THR A 172 21.04 12.75 3.87
N PRO A 173 21.44 13.06 2.61
CA PRO A 173 21.61 14.43 2.16
C PRO A 173 20.28 15.15 1.87
N ASN A 174 19.16 14.44 1.92
CA ASN A 174 17.84 14.96 1.55
C ASN A 174 17.05 15.40 2.79
N THR A 175 16.30 16.50 2.67
CA THR A 175 15.26 16.81 3.66
C THR A 175 14.17 15.75 3.62
N VAL A 176 13.91 15.13 4.76
CA VAL A 176 12.90 14.09 4.91
C VAL A 176 11.78 14.58 5.83
N TRP A 177 10.54 14.30 5.46
CA TRP A 177 9.38 14.61 6.29
C TRP A 177 9.42 13.78 7.57
N HIS A 178 9.02 14.39 8.68
CA HIS A 178 8.94 13.65 9.94
C HIS A 178 7.82 12.60 9.83
N PRO A 179 7.99 11.34 10.31
CA PRO A 179 7.00 10.29 10.13
C PRO A 179 5.67 10.63 10.82
N GLN A 180 5.72 11.36 11.93
CA GLN A 180 4.52 11.83 12.62
C GLN A 180 3.70 12.82 11.77
N GLU A 181 4.36 13.67 10.99
CA GLU A 181 3.69 14.62 10.10
C GLU A 181 3.09 13.88 8.90
N TYR A 182 3.88 12.96 8.33
CA TYR A 182 3.47 12.19 7.16
C TYR A 182 2.41 11.12 7.48
N ARG A 183 2.27 10.72 8.75
CA ARG A 183 1.20 9.84 9.25
C ARG A 183 -0.19 10.32 8.84
N GLN A 184 -0.46 11.63 8.81
CA GLN A 184 -1.77 12.13 8.39
C GLN A 184 -2.15 11.68 6.96
N VAL A 185 -1.17 11.63 6.06
CA VAL A 185 -1.39 11.14 4.68
C VAL A 185 -1.71 9.65 4.70
N VAL A 186 -1.02 8.86 5.52
CA VAL A 186 -1.30 7.43 5.69
C VAL A 186 -2.70 7.21 6.28
N ASP A 187 -3.07 7.96 7.31
CA ASP A 187 -4.39 7.90 7.96
C ASP A 187 -5.50 8.17 6.92
N GLN A 188 -5.34 9.20 6.08
CA GLN A 188 -6.28 9.54 5.02
C GLN A 188 -6.40 8.45 3.94
N LEU A 189 -5.28 7.86 3.53
CA LEU A 189 -5.27 6.77 2.54
C LEU A 189 -5.90 5.49 3.11
N CYS A 190 -5.64 5.15 4.37
CA CYS A 190 -6.26 4.02 5.05
C CYS A 190 -7.76 4.25 5.26
N SER A 191 -8.18 5.47 5.60
CA SER A 191 -9.60 5.84 5.65
C SER A 191 -10.28 5.67 4.31
N PHE A 192 -9.64 6.10 3.21
CA PHE A 192 -10.17 5.93 1.86
C PHE A 192 -10.28 4.45 1.47
N ALA A 193 -9.26 3.64 1.78
CA ALA A 193 -9.29 2.19 1.54
C ALA A 193 -10.41 1.50 2.36
N SER A 194 -10.58 1.90 3.63
CA SER A 194 -11.61 1.38 4.53
C SER A 194 -13.01 1.69 4.03
N GLU A 195 -13.27 2.92 3.56
CA GLU A 195 -14.57 3.28 2.97
C GLU A 195 -14.90 2.42 1.75
N CYS A 196 -13.90 2.17 0.89
CA CYS A 196 -14.06 1.28 -0.24
C CYS A 196 -14.37 -0.16 0.22
N ALA A 197 -13.68 -0.66 1.24
CA ALA A 197 -13.90 -2.01 1.80
C ALA A 197 -15.28 -2.16 2.46
N GLU A 198 -15.77 -1.13 3.14
CA GLU A 198 -17.13 -1.09 3.66
C GLU A 198 -18.16 -1.14 2.53
N LEU A 199 -17.98 -0.35 1.48
CA LEU A 199 -18.87 -0.36 0.33
C LEU A 199 -18.85 -1.74 -0.36
N PHE A 200 -17.67 -2.33 -0.54
CA PHE A 200 -17.50 -3.67 -1.07
C PHE A 200 -18.33 -4.70 -0.27
N THR A 201 -18.19 -4.68 1.06
CA THR A 201 -18.95 -5.58 1.95
C THR A 201 -20.46 -5.38 1.78
N ARG A 202 -20.94 -4.13 1.72
CA ARG A 202 -22.37 -3.83 1.50
C ARG A 202 -22.88 -4.34 0.16
N THR A 203 -22.06 -4.33 -0.89
CA THR A 203 -22.44 -4.84 -2.21
C THR A 203 -22.51 -6.36 -2.28
N GLN A 204 -21.66 -7.08 -1.53
CA GLN A 204 -21.68 -8.54 -1.48
C GLN A 204 -22.89 -9.10 -0.72
N THR A 205 -23.33 -8.44 0.35
CA THR A 205 -24.48 -8.89 1.16
C THR A 205 -25.86 -8.70 0.48
N ARG A 206 -25.92 -8.02 -0.66
CA ARG A 206 -27.17 -7.76 -1.41
C ARG A 206 -27.49 -8.82 -2.48
N HIS A 207 -26.63 -9.81 -2.65
CA HIS A 207 -26.80 -10.95 -3.55
C HIS A 207 -27.04 -12.24 -2.76
#